data_AF-A0A0W7WV10-F1
#
_entry.id   AF-A0A0W7WV10-F1
#
_cell.length_a   1.000
_cell.length_b   1.000
_cell.length_c   1.000
_cell.angle_alpha   90.00
_cell.angle_beta   90.00
_cell.angle_gamma   90.00
#
_symmetry.space_group_name_H-M   'P 1'
#
loop_
_entity.id
_entity.type
_entity.pdbx_description
1 polymer ?
#
loop_
_entity_poly.entity_id
_entity_poly.type
_entity_poly.pdbx_seq_one_letter_code
_entity_poly.pdbx_strand_id
1 'polypeptide(L)'
;MTSSTTPAPAAAALPPRAGRRCHGVLNTIHTTHYFAPDPGRELAALGITHPKAVNFAIRGAAMGAVGAGVITAAFYNYKPEVVARFVPEVWRTATPEDVLAARLRAVDSTLRRLLGEDAVSSPEMTEAAGLALRAAEACSPGGRPLYAAHAALPVPREPHLAYWHAATLLREHRGDGHLVALLDAELDAVEALASHTATGRSMTPKWNLATRGWSPEDWDAALDRLRGRGILDAAGELTEAGVALRQRIEEQTDRLDRAPYEHLGAAGVERLTELGSAFAGAVVRAGAFPGDLLGKA
;
A
#
# COMPACT_ATOMS: atom_id res chain seq x y z
N MET A 1 42.44 30.98 12.63
CA MET A 1 41.17 30.47 13.18
C MET A 1 40.68 29.35 12.29
N THR A 2 41.13 28.12 12.54
CA THR A 2 40.66 26.92 11.84
C THR A 2 39.44 26.39 12.57
N SER A 3 38.26 26.62 12.00
CA SER A 3 37.00 26.09 12.50
C SER A 3 37.03 24.56 12.36
N SER A 4 37.16 23.88 13.50
CA SER A 4 37.01 22.42 13.61
C SER A 4 35.51 22.11 13.65
N THR A 5 34.92 21.83 12.50
CA THR A 5 33.58 21.24 12.44
C THR A 5 33.68 19.77 12.84
N THR A 6 33.26 19.45 14.06
CA THR A 6 33.08 18.07 14.52
C THR A 6 32.06 17.37 13.60
N PRO A 7 32.37 16.21 13.01
CA PRO A 7 31.39 15.48 12.21
C PRO A 7 30.25 15.03 13.13
N ALA A 8 29.00 15.21 12.67
CA ALA A 8 27.84 14.69 13.35
C ALA A 8 28.02 13.17 13.59
N PRO A 9 27.61 12.63 14.74
CA PRO A 9 27.71 11.20 15.01
C PRO A 9 26.99 10.45 13.88
N ALA A 10 27.67 9.46 13.28
CA ALA A 10 27.07 8.60 12.28
C ALA A 10 25.78 8.03 12.85
N ALA A 11 24.65 8.30 12.19
CA ALA A 11 23.36 7.77 12.60
C ALA A 11 23.50 6.24 12.72
N ALA A 12 23.17 5.70 13.89
CA ALA A 12 23.23 4.27 14.12
C ALA A 12 22.46 3.54 12.99
N ALA A 13 23.11 2.53 12.40
CA ALA A 13 22.51 1.74 11.34
C ALA A 13 21.17 1.16 11.81
N LEU A 14 20.17 1.18 10.92
CA LEU A 14 18.86 0.65 11.24
C LEU A 14 18.96 -0.84 11.60
N PRO A 15 18.27 -1.30 12.67
CA PRO A 15 18.15 -2.72 12.93
C PRO A 15 17.57 -3.47 11.73
N PRO A 16 17.96 -4.73 11.48
CA PRO A 16 17.41 -5.51 10.39
C PRO A 16 15.87 -5.47 10.35
N ARG A 17 15.32 -5.18 9.17
CA ARG A 17 13.87 -5.07 8.89
C ARG A 17 13.12 -3.97 9.66
N ALA A 18 13.81 -3.01 10.29
CA ALA A 18 13.16 -1.90 11.00
C ALA A 18 12.21 -1.10 10.09
N GLY A 19 12.67 -0.73 8.88
CA GLY A 19 11.84 -0.06 7.88
C GLY A 19 10.60 -0.87 7.50
N ARG A 20 10.75 -2.18 7.25
CA ARG A 20 9.64 -3.09 6.96
C ARG A 20 8.60 -3.14 8.10
N ARG A 21 9.04 -3.17 9.36
CA ARG A 21 8.12 -3.16 10.51
C ARG A 21 7.36 -1.84 10.62
N CYS A 22 8.07 -0.72 10.46
CA CYS A 22 7.50 0.61 10.44
C CYS A 22 6.48 0.78 9.29
N HIS A 23 6.85 0.36 8.08
CA HIS A 23 5.94 0.28 6.93
C HIS A 23 4.67 -0.50 7.26
N GLY A 24 4.81 -1.66 7.93
CA GLY A 24 3.67 -2.52 8.28
C GLY A 24 2.59 -1.77 9.05
N VAL A 25 2.95 -1.04 10.11
CA VAL A 25 1.97 -0.31 10.93
C VAL A 25 1.36 0.89 10.19
N LEU A 26 2.15 1.58 9.38
CA LEU A 26 1.68 2.68 8.52
C LEU A 26 0.69 2.18 7.46
N ASN A 27 1.02 1.07 6.81
CA ASN A 27 0.17 0.47 5.80
C ASN A 27 -1.16 -0.04 6.39
N THR A 28 -1.16 -0.53 7.63
CA THR A 28 -2.41 -0.87 8.34
C THR A 28 -3.34 0.35 8.43
N ILE A 29 -2.83 1.52 8.81
CA ILE A 29 -3.63 2.75 8.87
C ILE A 29 -4.11 3.17 7.48
N HIS A 30 -3.22 3.18 6.49
CA HIS A 30 -3.56 3.55 5.13
C HIS A 30 -4.70 2.69 4.57
N THR A 31 -4.61 1.37 4.74
CA THR A 31 -5.50 0.41 4.06
C THR A 31 -6.92 0.35 4.62
N THR A 32 -7.18 0.91 5.80
CA THR A 32 -8.53 0.94 6.42
C THR A 32 -9.62 1.43 5.47
N HIS A 33 -9.35 2.49 4.70
CA HIS A 33 -10.33 3.05 3.77
C HIS A 33 -10.77 2.07 2.67
N TYR A 34 -9.96 1.09 2.28
CA TYR A 34 -10.36 0.09 1.28
C TYR A 34 -11.45 -0.87 1.76
N PHE A 35 -11.59 -1.02 3.08
CA PHE A 35 -12.56 -1.90 3.72
C PHE A 35 -13.69 -1.14 4.41
N ALA A 36 -13.57 0.17 4.50
CA ALA A 36 -14.60 1.05 5.03
C ALA A 36 -15.75 1.23 4.02
N PRO A 37 -17.00 1.41 4.49
CA PRO A 37 -18.11 1.78 3.61
C PRO A 37 -18.00 3.23 3.11
N ASP A 38 -17.17 4.05 3.76
CA ASP A 38 -17.08 5.50 3.57
C ASP A 38 -16.73 5.92 2.13
N PRO A 39 -15.73 5.34 1.43
CA PRO A 39 -15.46 5.72 0.04
C PRO A 39 -16.62 5.42 -0.89
N GLY A 40 -17.34 4.31 -0.68
CA GLY A 40 -18.51 3.97 -1.47
C GLY A 40 -19.63 5.00 -1.30
N ARG A 41 -19.86 5.48 -0.08
CA ARG A 41 -20.84 6.54 0.20
C ARG A 41 -20.45 7.87 -0.46
N GLU A 42 -19.21 8.29 -0.31
CA GLU A 42 -18.72 9.56 -0.86
C GLU A 42 -18.72 9.59 -2.39
N LEU A 43 -18.37 8.48 -3.04
CA LEU A 43 -18.37 8.38 -4.50
C LEU A 43 -19.74 8.13 -5.11
N ALA A 44 -20.68 7.53 -4.36
CA ALA A 44 -22.07 7.42 -4.81
C ALA A 44 -22.68 8.80 -5.06
N ALA A 45 -22.31 9.82 -4.27
CA ALA A 45 -22.72 11.21 -4.49
C ALA A 45 -22.17 11.81 -5.80
N LEU A 46 -21.08 11.25 -6.34
CA LEU A 46 -20.53 11.60 -7.64
C LEU A 46 -21.08 10.72 -8.78
N GLY A 47 -21.97 9.76 -8.50
CA GLY A 47 -22.51 8.82 -9.48
C GLY A 47 -21.69 7.52 -9.66
N ILE A 48 -20.59 7.35 -8.92
CA ILE A 48 -19.75 6.14 -9.00
C ILE A 48 -20.18 5.16 -7.90
N THR A 49 -21.01 4.19 -8.25
CA THR A 49 -21.65 3.28 -7.27
C THR A 49 -21.09 1.86 -7.27
N HIS A 50 -20.53 1.39 -8.39
CA HIS A 50 -20.02 0.02 -8.47
C HIS A 50 -18.73 -0.14 -7.65
N PRO A 51 -18.60 -1.15 -6.76
CA PRO A 51 -17.46 -1.27 -5.84
C PRO A 51 -16.08 -1.30 -6.52
N LYS A 52 -15.97 -1.95 -7.69
CA LYS A 52 -14.73 -1.94 -8.49
C LYS A 52 -14.42 -0.56 -9.08
N ALA A 53 -15.45 0.16 -9.55
CA ALA A 53 -15.29 1.51 -10.09
C ALA A 53 -14.84 2.47 -8.98
N VAL A 54 -15.46 2.39 -7.79
CA VAL A 54 -15.02 3.09 -6.57
C VAL A 54 -13.54 2.82 -6.28
N ASN A 55 -13.14 1.54 -6.28
CA ASN A 55 -11.76 1.16 -5.98
C ASN A 55 -10.76 1.73 -7.01
N PHE A 56 -11.07 1.66 -8.31
CA PHE A 56 -10.22 2.24 -9.35
C PHE A 56 -10.18 3.76 -9.26
N ALA A 57 -11.30 4.42 -8.97
CA ALA A 57 -11.38 5.86 -8.82
C ALA A 57 -10.47 6.37 -7.70
N ILE A 58 -10.65 5.87 -6.46
CA ILE A 58 -9.89 6.38 -5.29
C ILE A 58 -8.39 6.13 -5.38
N ARG A 59 -7.97 5.05 -6.06
CA ARG A 59 -6.55 4.74 -6.24
C ARG A 59 -5.96 5.47 -7.44
N GLY A 60 -6.74 5.66 -8.50
CA GLY A 60 -6.27 6.17 -9.78
C GLY A 60 -6.23 7.69 -9.86
N ALA A 61 -7.10 8.38 -9.13
CA ALA A 61 -7.32 9.81 -9.29
C ALA A 61 -6.07 10.69 -9.09
N ALA A 62 -5.11 10.27 -8.26
CA ALA A 62 -3.86 11.02 -8.11
C ALA A 62 -3.03 11.07 -9.40
N MET A 63 -3.16 10.07 -10.28
CA MET A 63 -2.50 10.04 -11.60
C MET A 63 -3.24 10.90 -12.65
N GLY A 64 -4.36 11.53 -12.28
CA GLY A 64 -5.26 12.21 -13.21
C GLY A 64 -6.19 11.26 -13.95
N ALA A 65 -6.88 11.77 -14.98
CA ALA A 65 -7.83 11.02 -15.79
C ALA A 65 -7.14 10.10 -16.83
N VAL A 66 -6.16 9.33 -16.40
CA VAL A 66 -5.38 8.43 -17.27
C VAL A 66 -6.21 7.22 -17.72
N GLY A 67 -5.93 6.74 -18.93
CA GLY A 67 -6.64 5.61 -19.53
C GLY A 67 -6.37 4.27 -18.85
N ALA A 68 -7.18 3.26 -19.19
CA ALA A 68 -7.13 1.93 -18.61
C ALA A 68 -5.73 1.28 -18.70
N GLY A 69 -4.99 1.47 -19.80
CA GLY A 69 -3.65 0.89 -19.94
C GLY A 69 -2.66 1.39 -18.88
N VAL A 70 -2.70 2.68 -18.54
CA VAL A 70 -1.86 3.26 -17.47
C VAL A 70 -2.27 2.70 -16.11
N ILE A 71 -3.57 2.59 -15.84
CA ILE A 71 -4.07 1.99 -14.59
C ILE A 71 -3.68 0.51 -14.50
N THR A 72 -3.78 -0.26 -15.58
CA THR A 72 -3.35 -1.68 -15.62
C THR A 72 -1.87 -1.80 -15.29
N ALA A 73 -1.02 -0.95 -15.87
CA ALA A 73 0.41 -0.97 -15.58
C ALA A 73 0.72 -0.65 -14.12
N ALA A 74 0.11 0.42 -13.57
CA ALA A 74 0.32 0.81 -12.17
C ALA A 74 -0.31 -0.18 -11.17
N PHE A 75 -1.44 -0.80 -11.52
CA PHE A 75 -2.18 -1.72 -10.65
C PHE A 75 -1.92 -3.17 -11.08
N TYR A 76 -0.65 -3.49 -11.30
CA TYR A 76 -0.06 -4.74 -11.82
C TYR A 76 -0.89 -6.03 -11.67
N ASN A 77 -1.48 -6.27 -10.49
CA ASN A 77 -2.19 -7.51 -10.18
C ASN A 77 -3.67 -7.56 -10.61
N TYR A 78 -4.21 -6.53 -11.26
CA TYR A 78 -5.61 -6.52 -11.74
C TYR A 78 -5.72 -7.05 -13.15
N LYS A 79 -6.82 -7.78 -13.42
CA LYS A 79 -7.14 -8.27 -14.76
C LYS A 79 -7.35 -7.07 -15.72
N PRO A 80 -6.58 -6.95 -16.83
CA PRO A 80 -6.67 -5.81 -17.74
C PRO A 80 -8.08 -5.53 -18.25
N GLU A 81 -8.85 -6.58 -18.56
CA GLU A 81 -10.22 -6.46 -19.07
C GLU A 81 -11.16 -5.83 -18.02
N VAL A 82 -10.94 -6.11 -16.74
CA VAL A 82 -11.72 -5.52 -15.65
C VAL A 82 -11.38 -4.04 -15.48
N VAL A 83 -10.10 -3.67 -15.62
CA VAL A 83 -9.70 -2.25 -15.61
C VAL A 83 -10.35 -1.51 -16.79
N ALA A 84 -10.23 -2.06 -17.99
CA ALA A 84 -10.79 -1.49 -19.23
C ALA A 84 -12.32 -1.32 -19.18
N ARG A 85 -13.02 -2.20 -18.45
CA ARG A 85 -14.47 -2.10 -18.24
C ARG A 85 -14.88 -0.90 -17.40
N PHE A 86 -14.13 -0.55 -16.35
CA PHE A 86 -14.58 0.42 -15.35
C PHE A 86 -13.92 1.80 -15.47
N VAL A 87 -12.61 1.86 -15.74
CA VAL A 87 -11.85 3.13 -15.69
C VAL A 87 -12.39 4.20 -16.65
N PRO A 88 -12.74 3.91 -17.91
CA PRO A 88 -13.24 4.94 -18.83
C PRO A 88 -14.51 5.63 -18.32
N GLU A 89 -15.44 4.88 -17.72
CA GLU A 89 -16.70 5.44 -17.23
C GLU A 89 -16.52 6.24 -15.94
N VAL A 90 -15.55 5.86 -15.08
CA VAL A 90 -15.19 6.66 -13.91
C VAL A 90 -14.83 8.09 -14.33
N TRP A 91 -13.97 8.26 -15.34
CA TRP A 91 -13.53 9.59 -15.80
C TRP A 91 -14.54 10.34 -16.65
N ARG A 92 -15.55 9.64 -17.21
CA ARG A 92 -16.75 10.29 -17.78
C ARG A 92 -17.72 10.80 -16.72
N THR A 93 -17.68 10.20 -15.54
CA THR A 93 -18.63 10.47 -14.44
C THR A 93 -18.14 11.56 -13.50
N ALA A 94 -16.86 11.53 -13.11
CA ALA A 94 -16.29 12.47 -12.14
C ALA A 94 -14.86 12.88 -12.52
N THR A 95 -14.48 14.11 -12.13
CA THR A 95 -13.10 14.58 -12.28
C THR A 95 -12.19 13.90 -11.25
N PRO A 96 -10.88 13.73 -11.55
CA PRO A 96 -9.91 13.27 -10.55
C PRO A 96 -9.92 14.12 -9.28
N GLU A 97 -10.10 15.44 -9.40
CA GLU A 97 -10.16 16.39 -8.29
C GLU A 97 -11.35 16.12 -7.37
N ASP A 98 -12.54 15.89 -7.92
CA ASP A 98 -13.74 15.55 -7.14
C ASP A 98 -13.57 14.22 -6.42
N VAL A 99 -12.98 13.23 -7.10
CA VAL A 99 -12.69 11.91 -6.51
C VAL A 99 -11.66 12.01 -5.39
N LEU A 100 -10.62 12.83 -5.52
CA LEU A 100 -9.63 13.07 -4.47
C LEU A 100 -10.24 13.76 -3.25
N ALA A 101 -11.10 14.76 -3.47
CA ALA A 101 -11.82 15.44 -2.39
C ALA A 101 -12.76 14.46 -1.65
N ALA A 102 -13.50 13.64 -2.39
CA ALA A 102 -14.36 12.61 -1.84
C ALA A 102 -13.59 11.53 -1.07
N ARG A 103 -12.44 11.09 -1.60
CA ARG A 103 -11.54 10.16 -0.90
C ARG A 103 -11.05 10.74 0.43
N LEU A 104 -10.67 12.02 0.46
CA LEU A 104 -10.18 12.65 1.69
C LEU A 104 -11.27 12.72 2.77
N ARG A 105 -12.51 13.08 2.41
CA ARG A 105 -13.66 13.03 3.34
C ARG A 105 -13.96 11.62 3.83
N ALA A 106 -13.89 10.63 2.94
CA ALA A 106 -14.07 9.24 3.32
C ALA A 106 -13.01 8.77 4.35
N VAL A 107 -11.75 9.15 4.14
CA VAL A 107 -10.65 8.84 5.06
C VAL A 107 -10.84 9.55 6.40
N ASP A 108 -11.23 10.82 6.40
CA ASP A 108 -11.53 11.59 7.61
C ASP A 108 -12.60 10.88 8.47
N SER A 109 -13.75 10.58 7.87
CA SER A 109 -14.83 9.86 8.54
C SER A 109 -14.42 8.48 9.01
N THR A 110 -13.68 7.72 8.18
CA THR A 110 -13.17 6.39 8.53
C THR A 110 -12.28 6.43 9.77
N LEU A 111 -11.28 7.31 9.79
CA LEU A 111 -10.30 7.35 10.87
C LEU A 111 -10.91 7.90 12.17
N ARG A 112 -11.76 8.92 12.11
CA ARG A 112 -12.51 9.42 13.28
C ARG A 112 -13.37 8.32 13.91
N ARG A 113 -14.07 7.54 13.09
CA ARG A 113 -14.90 6.42 13.55
C ARG A 113 -14.06 5.29 14.17
N LEU A 114 -12.89 4.98 13.63
CA LEU A 114 -12.07 3.86 14.09
C LEU A 114 -11.17 4.20 15.28
N LEU A 115 -10.67 5.44 15.36
CA LEU A 115 -9.72 5.88 16.39
C LEU A 115 -10.37 6.71 17.49
N GLY A 116 -11.48 7.40 17.18
CA GLY A 116 -12.11 8.38 18.08
C GLY A 116 -11.48 9.77 17.99
N GLU A 117 -12.24 10.79 18.41
CA GLU A 117 -11.85 12.20 18.36
C GLU A 117 -10.59 12.52 19.18
N ASP A 118 -10.48 11.91 20.37
CA ASP A 118 -9.33 12.12 21.27
C ASP A 118 -8.02 11.66 20.62
N ALA A 119 -8.05 10.54 19.89
CA ALA A 119 -6.86 9.99 19.25
C ALA A 119 -6.46 10.75 17.98
N VAL A 120 -7.42 11.18 17.15
CA VAL A 120 -7.10 11.91 15.90
C VAL A 120 -6.60 13.33 16.16
N SER A 121 -6.98 13.92 17.29
CA SER A 121 -6.55 15.26 17.71
C SER A 121 -5.37 15.25 18.69
N SER A 122 -4.82 14.07 18.99
CA SER A 122 -3.80 13.94 20.03
C SER A 122 -2.43 14.50 19.61
N PRO A 123 -1.59 14.90 20.59
CA PRO A 123 -0.19 15.24 20.33
C PRO A 123 0.59 14.11 19.65
N GLU A 124 0.30 12.85 20.00
CA GLU A 124 0.91 11.65 19.42
C GLU A 124 0.56 11.49 17.93
N MET A 125 -0.68 11.81 17.53
CA MET A 125 -1.07 11.79 16.11
C MET A 125 -0.29 12.86 15.33
N THR A 126 -0.15 14.05 15.92
CA THR A 126 0.64 15.14 15.33
C THR A 126 2.12 14.76 15.19
N GLU A 127 2.69 14.13 16.22
CA GLU A 127 4.06 13.60 16.20
C GLU A 127 4.24 12.53 15.12
N ALA A 128 3.32 11.55 15.06
CA ALA A 128 3.36 10.48 14.07
C ALA A 128 3.27 11.02 12.63
N ALA A 129 2.39 12.00 12.40
CA ALA A 129 2.28 12.71 11.12
C ALA A 129 3.60 13.37 10.74
N GLY A 130 4.21 14.13 11.66
CA GLY A 130 5.49 14.81 11.43
C GLY A 130 6.63 13.84 11.11
N LEU A 131 6.75 12.74 11.86
CA LEU A 131 7.77 11.71 11.62
C LEU A 131 7.57 10.99 10.29
N ALA A 132 6.33 10.64 9.95
CA ALA A 132 6.03 9.97 8.68
C ALA A 132 6.27 10.88 7.47
N LEU A 133 5.89 12.17 7.57
CA LEU A 133 6.17 13.16 6.53
C LEU A 133 7.68 13.36 6.34
N ARG A 134 8.44 13.47 7.45
CA ARG A 134 9.90 13.53 7.40
C ARG A 134 10.51 12.33 6.72
N ALA A 135 10.06 11.11 7.02
CA ALA A 135 10.53 9.92 6.30
C ALA A 135 10.27 10.03 4.80
N ALA A 136 9.08 10.48 4.41
CA ALA A 136 8.68 10.61 3.00
C ALA A 136 9.52 11.63 2.20
N GLU A 137 10.24 12.55 2.85
CA GLU A 137 11.16 13.50 2.20
C GLU A 137 12.27 12.79 1.40
N ALA A 138 12.65 11.56 1.79
CA ALA A 138 13.68 10.77 1.11
C ALA A 138 13.10 9.73 0.13
N CYS A 139 11.80 9.75 -0.14
CA CYS A 139 11.22 9.00 -1.25
C CYS A 139 11.64 9.61 -2.60
N SER A 140 11.90 8.76 -3.60
CA SER A 140 12.30 9.22 -4.95
C SER A 140 11.26 8.84 -6.00
N PRO A 141 10.91 9.74 -6.95
CA PRO A 141 9.86 9.49 -7.94
C PRO A 141 10.30 8.62 -9.13
N GLY A 142 11.61 8.45 -9.35
CA GLY A 142 12.15 7.74 -10.50
C GLY A 142 11.67 6.29 -10.57
N GLY A 143 10.93 5.94 -11.63
CA GLY A 143 10.35 4.60 -11.80
C GLY A 143 9.17 4.29 -10.86
N ARG A 144 8.61 5.30 -10.19
CA ARG A 144 7.52 5.14 -9.20
C ARG A 144 6.34 6.07 -9.49
N PRO A 145 5.58 5.79 -10.57
CA PRO A 145 4.56 6.71 -11.05
C PRO A 145 3.40 6.89 -10.07
N LEU A 146 3.00 5.85 -9.34
CA LEU A 146 1.87 5.95 -8.40
C LEU A 146 2.27 6.74 -7.15
N TYR A 147 3.48 6.50 -6.63
CA TYR A 147 4.05 7.36 -5.60
C TYR A 147 4.18 8.81 -6.07
N ALA A 148 4.77 9.05 -7.24
CA ALA A 148 5.02 10.40 -7.76
C ALA A 148 3.71 11.19 -7.92
N ALA A 149 2.66 10.53 -8.40
CA ALA A 149 1.32 11.08 -8.51
C ALA A 149 0.76 11.53 -7.14
N HIS A 150 0.90 10.71 -6.10
CA HIS A 150 0.46 11.08 -4.75
C HIS A 150 1.34 12.16 -4.11
N ALA A 151 2.65 12.13 -4.35
CA ALA A 151 3.61 13.10 -3.82
C ALA A 151 3.40 14.53 -4.36
N ALA A 152 2.75 14.66 -5.52
CA ALA A 152 2.37 15.96 -6.10
C ALA A 152 1.14 16.60 -5.43
N LEU A 153 0.39 15.86 -4.60
CA LEU A 153 -0.78 16.37 -3.91
C LEU A 153 -0.39 17.19 -2.67
N PRO A 154 -1.16 18.21 -2.28
CA PRO A 154 -0.91 18.96 -1.06
C PRO A 154 -1.08 18.08 0.19
N VAL A 155 -0.23 18.29 1.18
CA VAL A 155 -0.36 17.65 2.49
C VAL A 155 -1.62 18.20 3.20
N PRO A 156 -2.55 17.35 3.66
CA PRO A 156 -3.71 17.79 4.43
C PRO A 156 -3.32 18.48 5.75
N ARG A 157 -4.16 19.39 6.24
CA ARG A 157 -3.88 20.15 7.47
C ARG A 157 -4.15 19.36 8.75
N GLU A 158 -5.22 18.57 8.77
CA GLU A 158 -5.61 17.79 9.95
C GLU A 158 -4.56 16.69 10.24
N PRO A 159 -4.09 16.51 11.49
CA PRO A 159 -3.00 15.60 11.82
C PRO A 159 -3.19 14.16 11.33
N HIS A 160 -4.36 13.56 11.54
CA HIS A 160 -4.64 12.19 11.09
C HIS A 160 -4.71 12.05 9.57
N LEU A 161 -5.12 13.10 8.86
CA LEU A 161 -5.11 13.13 7.40
C LEU A 161 -3.71 13.33 6.85
N ALA A 162 -2.88 14.16 7.49
CA ALA A 162 -1.47 14.33 7.17
C ALA A 162 -0.71 13.00 7.39
N TYR A 163 -0.98 12.31 8.50
CA TYR A 163 -0.43 10.99 8.79
C TYR A 163 -0.84 9.95 7.74
N TRP A 164 -2.12 9.88 7.39
CA TRP A 164 -2.60 8.97 6.35
C TRP A 164 -2.03 9.31 4.96
N HIS A 165 -1.85 10.59 4.65
CA HIS A 165 -1.18 11.03 3.42
C HIS A 165 0.27 10.55 3.40
N ALA A 166 1.05 10.77 4.46
CA ALA A 166 2.42 10.27 4.57
C ALA A 166 2.50 8.74 4.48
N ALA A 167 1.58 8.02 5.13
CA ALA A 167 1.44 6.57 4.99
C ALA A 167 1.15 6.15 3.54
N THR A 168 0.35 6.93 2.80
CA THR A 168 0.12 6.72 1.36
C THR A 168 1.43 6.88 0.59
N LEU A 169 2.19 7.95 0.82
CA LEU A 169 3.46 8.18 0.13
C LEU A 169 4.46 7.04 0.36
N LEU A 170 4.67 6.65 1.61
CA LEU A 170 5.59 5.56 1.98
C LEU A 170 5.14 4.22 1.40
N ARG A 171 3.84 3.94 1.46
CA ARG A 171 3.25 2.72 0.91
C ARG A 171 3.39 2.65 -0.60
N GLU A 172 3.02 3.71 -1.33
CA GLU A 172 3.11 3.69 -2.80
C GLU A 172 4.56 3.75 -3.27
N HIS A 173 5.46 4.41 -2.52
CA HIS A 173 6.90 4.32 -2.77
C HIS A 173 7.33 2.86 -2.70
N ARG A 174 7.09 2.17 -1.57
CA ARG A 174 7.40 0.75 -1.43
C ARG A 174 6.72 -0.11 -2.50
N GLY A 175 5.45 0.16 -2.78
CA GLY A 175 4.61 -0.57 -3.73
C GLY A 175 5.17 -0.57 -5.14
N ASP A 176 5.52 0.61 -5.67
CA ASP A 176 6.15 0.72 -6.99
C ASP A 176 7.50 -0.03 -7.04
N GLY A 177 8.27 0.01 -5.94
CA GLY A 177 9.51 -0.77 -5.82
C GLY A 177 9.27 -2.28 -5.76
N HIS A 178 8.17 -2.71 -5.16
CA HIS A 178 7.75 -4.11 -5.15
C HIS A 178 7.41 -4.60 -6.55
N LEU A 179 6.78 -3.77 -7.39
CA LEU A 179 6.53 -4.12 -8.80
C LEU A 179 7.82 -4.37 -9.56
N VAL A 180 8.85 -3.55 -9.34
CA VAL A 180 10.19 -3.79 -9.92
C VAL A 180 10.74 -5.15 -9.47
N ALA A 181 10.61 -5.51 -8.19
CA ALA A 181 11.06 -6.80 -7.68
C ALA A 181 10.28 -8.00 -8.25
N LEU A 182 8.98 -7.83 -8.52
CA LEU A 182 8.16 -8.87 -9.17
C LEU A 182 8.53 -9.06 -10.64
N LEU A 183 8.79 -7.95 -11.36
CA LEU A 183 9.22 -7.98 -12.76
C LEU A 183 10.61 -8.61 -12.91
N ASP A 184 11.55 -8.25 -12.02
CA ASP A 184 12.90 -8.85 -11.96
C ASP A 184 12.84 -10.36 -11.67
N ALA A 185 11.83 -10.80 -10.92
CA ALA A 185 11.57 -12.22 -10.62
C ALA A 185 10.78 -12.96 -11.73
N GLU A 186 10.40 -12.27 -12.81
CA GLU A 186 9.58 -12.78 -13.91
C GLU A 186 8.30 -13.47 -13.38
N LEU A 187 7.61 -12.81 -12.45
CA LEU A 187 6.30 -13.24 -11.99
C LEU A 187 5.22 -12.41 -12.66
N ASP A 188 4.34 -13.05 -13.42
CA ASP A 188 3.15 -12.37 -13.93
C ASP A 188 2.19 -11.96 -12.80
N ALA A 189 1.14 -11.21 -13.15
CA ALA A 189 0.15 -10.70 -12.21
C ALA A 189 -0.48 -11.79 -11.32
N VAL A 190 -0.80 -12.96 -11.88
CA VAL A 190 -1.50 -14.04 -11.17
C VAL A 190 -0.49 -14.89 -10.39
N GLU A 191 0.68 -15.15 -10.96
CA GLU A 191 1.80 -15.83 -10.26
C GLU A 191 2.26 -15.03 -9.04
N ALA A 192 2.32 -13.70 -9.13
CA ALA A 192 2.64 -12.82 -8.02
C ALA A 192 1.62 -12.95 -6.87
N LEU A 193 0.32 -13.01 -7.20
CA LEU A 193 -0.74 -13.23 -6.21
C LEU A 193 -0.67 -14.64 -5.62
N ALA A 194 -0.59 -15.68 -6.46
CA ALA A 194 -0.60 -17.08 -6.05
C ALA A 194 0.60 -17.44 -5.18
N SER A 195 1.82 -17.05 -5.60
CA SER A 195 3.04 -17.30 -4.82
C SER A 195 3.04 -16.59 -3.47
N HIS A 196 2.43 -15.39 -3.37
CA HIS A 196 2.29 -14.69 -2.10
C HIS A 196 1.18 -15.30 -1.22
N THR A 197 0.07 -15.74 -1.82
CA THR A 197 -0.97 -16.48 -1.08
C THR A 197 -0.42 -17.77 -0.47
N ALA A 198 0.47 -18.48 -1.17
CA ALA A 198 1.13 -19.69 -0.66
C ALA A 198 2.04 -19.42 0.56
N THR A 199 2.43 -18.17 0.85
CA THR A 199 3.16 -17.86 2.11
C THR A 199 2.24 -17.78 3.33
N GLY A 200 0.91 -17.80 3.14
CA GLY A 200 -0.08 -17.54 4.20
C GLY A 200 -0.21 -16.07 4.63
N ARG A 201 0.55 -15.15 4.04
CA ARG A 201 0.61 -13.73 4.47
C ARG A 201 -0.15 -12.76 3.55
N SER A 202 -0.69 -13.27 2.44
CA SER A 202 -1.50 -12.50 1.50
C SER A 202 -2.99 -12.77 1.70
N MET A 203 -3.82 -12.08 0.90
CA MET A 203 -5.23 -12.39 0.79
C MET A 203 -5.45 -13.83 0.33
N THR A 204 -6.58 -14.42 0.75
CA THR A 204 -7.01 -15.74 0.30
C THR A 204 -7.27 -15.76 -1.21
N PRO A 205 -7.24 -16.94 -1.88
CA PRO A 205 -7.59 -17.04 -3.30
C PRO A 205 -8.97 -16.43 -3.60
N LYS A 206 -9.97 -16.71 -2.75
CA LYS A 206 -11.32 -16.12 -2.83
C LYS A 206 -11.28 -14.60 -2.94
N TRP A 207 -10.54 -13.93 -2.05
CA TRP A 207 -10.42 -12.47 -2.05
C TRP A 207 -9.63 -11.95 -3.26
N ASN A 208 -8.55 -12.62 -3.67
CA ASN A 208 -7.79 -12.24 -4.86
C ASN A 208 -8.65 -12.31 -6.13
N LEU A 209 -9.33 -13.43 -6.38
CA LEU A 209 -10.21 -13.60 -7.54
C LEU A 209 -11.32 -12.54 -7.55
N ALA A 210 -12.05 -12.42 -6.43
CA ALA A 210 -13.19 -11.53 -6.31
C ALA A 210 -12.80 -10.05 -6.50
N THR A 211 -11.66 -9.61 -5.97
CA THR A 211 -11.25 -8.20 -6.02
C THR A 211 -10.51 -7.84 -7.30
N ARG A 212 -9.60 -8.71 -7.78
CA ARG A 212 -8.71 -8.44 -8.92
C ARG A 212 -9.32 -8.77 -10.27
N GLY A 213 -10.40 -9.57 -10.29
CA GLY A 213 -11.16 -9.86 -11.51
C GLY A 213 -10.69 -11.08 -12.29
N TRP A 214 -9.77 -11.86 -11.72
CA TRP A 214 -9.31 -13.14 -12.28
C TRP A 214 -10.33 -14.25 -12.06
N SER A 215 -10.36 -15.24 -12.95
CA SER A 215 -11.18 -16.43 -12.80
C SER A 215 -10.42 -17.57 -12.08
N PRO A 216 -11.11 -18.61 -11.59
CA PRO A 216 -10.45 -19.81 -11.07
C PRO A 216 -9.51 -20.45 -12.10
N GLU A 217 -9.86 -20.43 -13.38
CA GLU A 217 -9.03 -21.00 -14.44
C GLU A 217 -7.73 -20.20 -14.65
N ASP A 218 -7.81 -18.85 -14.57
CA ASP A 218 -6.62 -17.99 -14.61
C ASP A 218 -5.66 -18.33 -13.46
N TRP A 219 -6.21 -18.65 -12.28
CA TRP A 219 -5.47 -19.01 -11.08
C TRP A 219 -4.84 -20.39 -11.17
N ASP A 220 -5.60 -21.40 -11.59
CA ASP A 220 -5.08 -22.77 -11.76
C ASP A 220 -3.97 -22.80 -12.81
N ALA A 221 -4.12 -22.07 -13.91
CA ALA A 221 -3.06 -21.93 -14.90
C ALA A 221 -1.78 -21.28 -14.32
N ALA A 222 -1.91 -20.33 -13.40
CA ALA A 222 -0.76 -19.72 -12.72
C ALA A 222 -0.11 -20.71 -11.73
N LEU A 223 -0.89 -21.50 -11.01
CA LEU A 223 -0.37 -22.57 -10.15
C LEU A 223 0.42 -23.59 -10.98
N ASP A 224 -0.08 -23.97 -12.15
CA ASP A 224 0.61 -24.93 -13.02
C ASP A 224 1.92 -24.38 -13.59
N ARG A 225 1.98 -23.10 -13.97
CA ARG A 225 3.24 -22.44 -14.35
C ARG A 225 4.25 -22.43 -13.20
N LEU A 226 3.80 -22.08 -11.98
CA LEU A 226 4.65 -22.08 -10.80
C LEU A 226 5.15 -23.49 -10.41
N ARG A 227 4.32 -24.53 -10.55
CA ARG A 227 4.72 -25.93 -10.38
C ARG A 227 5.73 -26.36 -11.44
N GLY A 228 5.50 -26.00 -12.70
CA GLY A 228 6.44 -26.27 -13.80
C GLY A 228 7.82 -25.63 -13.57
N ARG A 229 7.86 -24.49 -12.87
CA ARG A 229 9.10 -23.81 -12.44
C ARG A 229 9.68 -24.35 -11.12
N GLY A 230 9.04 -25.34 -10.49
CA GLY A 230 9.44 -25.89 -9.20
C GLY A 230 9.27 -24.92 -8.03
N ILE A 231 8.48 -23.86 -8.17
CA ILE A 231 8.21 -22.86 -7.12
C ILE A 231 7.14 -23.35 -6.15
N LEU A 232 6.15 -24.09 -6.66
CA LEU A 232 5.11 -24.76 -5.88
C LEU A 232 5.21 -26.27 -6.02
N ASP A 233 4.81 -26.99 -4.98
CA ASP A 233 4.64 -28.45 -5.03
C ASP A 233 3.24 -28.85 -5.54
N ALA A 234 2.97 -30.16 -5.56
CA ALA A 234 1.68 -30.71 -5.99
C ALA A 234 0.51 -30.25 -5.09
N ALA A 235 0.77 -29.98 -3.80
CA ALA A 235 -0.23 -29.47 -2.86
C ALA A 235 -0.48 -27.95 -3.00
N GLY A 236 0.35 -27.25 -3.79
CA GLY A 236 0.27 -25.79 -3.96
C GLY A 236 0.98 -25.01 -2.85
N GLU A 237 1.83 -25.67 -2.07
CA GLU A 237 2.68 -25.03 -1.07
C GLU A 237 4.04 -24.65 -1.69
N LEU A 238 4.73 -23.69 -1.09
CA LEU A 238 6.05 -23.27 -1.57
C LEU A 238 7.08 -24.39 -1.35
N THR A 239 7.83 -24.71 -2.41
CA THR A 239 9.05 -25.52 -2.30
C THR A 239 10.18 -24.70 -1.66
N GLU A 240 11.33 -25.32 -1.40
CA GLU A 240 12.55 -24.57 -0.99
C GLU A 240 12.92 -23.47 -2.00
N ALA A 241 12.82 -23.77 -3.30
CA ALA A 241 13.07 -22.80 -4.35
C ALA A 241 12.03 -21.65 -4.34
N GLY A 242 10.76 -21.97 -4.04
CA GLY A 242 9.70 -20.97 -3.89
C GLY A 242 9.88 -20.08 -2.66
N VAL A 243 10.27 -20.65 -1.53
CA VAL A 243 10.63 -19.89 -0.31
C VAL A 243 11.80 -18.95 -0.62
N ALA A 244 12.86 -19.46 -1.26
CA ALA A 244 14.01 -18.65 -1.63
C ALA A 244 13.64 -17.53 -2.63
N LEU A 245 12.77 -17.79 -3.60
CA LEU A 245 12.24 -16.78 -4.53
C LEU A 245 11.51 -15.66 -3.77
N ARG A 246 10.56 -16.03 -2.89
CA ARG A 246 9.81 -15.04 -2.11
C ARG A 246 10.73 -14.24 -1.19
N GLN A 247 11.71 -14.88 -0.56
CA GLN A 247 12.70 -14.18 0.27
C GLN A 247 13.47 -13.14 -0.55
N ARG A 248 13.97 -13.49 -1.74
CA ARG A 248 14.69 -12.54 -2.62
C ARG A 248 13.82 -11.35 -3.02
N ILE A 249 12.55 -11.58 -3.39
CA ILE A 249 11.60 -10.52 -3.73
C ILE A 249 11.43 -9.56 -2.54
N GLU A 250 11.28 -10.11 -1.33
CA GLU A 250 11.13 -9.33 -0.11
C GLU A 250 12.40 -8.53 0.24
N GLU A 251 13.58 -9.13 0.12
CA GLU A 251 14.87 -8.47 0.34
C GLU A 251 15.10 -7.34 -0.68
N GLN A 252 14.79 -7.57 -1.95
CA GLN A 252 14.87 -6.56 -3.00
C GLN A 252 13.90 -5.40 -2.73
N THR A 253 12.68 -5.71 -2.31
CA THR A 253 11.68 -4.70 -1.94
C THR A 253 12.19 -3.86 -0.77
N ASP A 254 12.74 -4.47 0.27
CA ASP A 254 13.31 -3.75 1.43
C ASP A 254 14.48 -2.87 1.02
N ARG A 255 15.36 -3.37 0.16
CA ARG A 255 16.51 -2.62 -0.35
C ARG A 255 16.08 -1.39 -1.15
N LEU A 256 15.02 -1.50 -1.95
CA LEU A 256 14.45 -0.40 -2.75
C LEU A 256 13.64 0.59 -1.90
N ASP A 257 13.23 0.20 -0.69
CA ASP A 257 12.40 0.99 0.21
C ASP A 257 13.18 1.61 1.38
N ARG A 258 14.51 1.42 1.44
CA ARG A 258 15.33 1.78 2.61
C ARG A 258 15.44 3.29 2.88
N ALA A 259 15.49 4.11 1.82
CA ALA A 259 15.90 5.52 1.93
C ALA A 259 15.03 6.36 2.87
N PRO A 260 13.67 6.26 2.84
CA PRO A 260 12.80 6.95 3.80
C PRO A 260 13.15 6.68 5.27
N TYR A 261 13.45 5.42 5.58
CA TYR A 261 13.73 4.99 6.95
C TYR A 261 15.16 5.33 7.37
N GLU A 262 16.13 5.25 6.46
CA GLU A 262 17.52 5.68 6.71
C GLU A 262 17.57 7.18 7.00
N HIS A 263 16.83 7.98 6.24
CA HIS A 263 16.70 9.43 6.45
C HIS A 263 16.02 9.79 7.78
N LEU A 264 14.98 9.04 8.16
CA LEU A 264 14.33 9.25 9.46
C LEU A 264 15.26 8.88 10.64
N GLY A 265 16.15 7.90 10.44
CA GLY A 265 17.11 7.42 11.43
C GLY A 265 16.50 6.45 12.45
N ALA A 266 17.35 5.65 13.12
CA ALA A 266 16.91 4.55 14.00
C ALA A 266 15.92 4.98 15.09
N ALA A 267 16.21 6.06 15.83
CA ALA A 267 15.32 6.56 16.88
C ALA A 267 13.98 7.05 16.32
N GLY A 268 14.00 7.72 15.17
CA GLY A 268 12.77 8.19 14.52
C GLY A 268 11.91 7.03 14.00
N VAL A 269 12.55 6.01 13.40
CA VAL A 269 11.87 4.78 12.95
C VAL A 269 11.27 4.02 14.13
N GLU A 270 12.00 3.88 15.23
CA GLU A 270 11.50 3.25 16.46
C GLU A 270 10.28 3.99 17.00
N ARG A 271 10.38 5.31 17.17
CA ARG A 271 9.29 6.14 17.67
C ARG A 271 8.05 6.11 16.76
N LEU A 272 8.25 6.23 15.44
CA LEU A 272 7.15 6.14 14.48
C LEU A 272 6.50 4.75 14.49
N THR A 273 7.29 3.70 14.70
CA THR A 273 6.77 2.33 14.81
C THR A 273 5.96 2.14 16.09
N GLU A 274 6.41 2.68 17.22
CA GLU A 274 5.69 2.66 18.51
C GLU A 274 4.31 3.32 18.38
N LEU A 275 4.29 4.58 17.91
CA LEU A 275 3.07 5.36 17.70
C LEU A 275 2.13 4.67 16.70
N GLY A 276 2.69 4.26 15.54
CA GLY A 276 1.94 3.55 14.52
C GLY A 276 1.37 2.22 15.01
N SER A 277 2.08 1.50 15.89
CA SER A 277 1.58 0.25 16.48
C SER A 277 0.35 0.47 17.36
N ALA A 278 0.33 1.56 18.14
CA ALA A 278 -0.82 1.91 18.97
C ALA A 278 -2.06 2.20 18.11
N PHE A 279 -1.92 3.04 17.08
CA PHE A 279 -3.02 3.37 16.17
C PHE A 279 -3.45 2.16 15.32
N ALA A 280 -2.51 1.40 14.78
CA ALA A 280 -2.79 0.18 14.00
C ALA A 280 -3.54 -0.85 14.86
N GLY A 281 -3.12 -1.05 16.11
CA GLY A 281 -3.82 -1.91 17.05
C GLY A 281 -5.24 -1.41 17.37
N ALA A 282 -5.43 -0.10 17.49
CA ALA A 282 -6.75 0.50 17.73
C ALA A 282 -7.71 0.27 16.55
N VAL A 283 -7.29 0.55 15.31
CA VAL A 283 -8.16 0.33 14.14
C VAL A 283 -8.49 -1.15 13.94
N VAL A 284 -7.56 -2.06 14.23
CA VAL A 284 -7.82 -3.52 14.17
C VAL A 284 -8.86 -3.93 15.22
N ARG A 285 -8.72 -3.48 16.48
CA ARG A 285 -9.71 -3.76 17.54
C ARG A 285 -11.07 -3.16 17.24
N ALA A 286 -11.11 -2.02 16.54
CA ALA A 286 -12.34 -1.38 16.08
C ALA A 286 -12.99 -2.07 14.85
N GLY A 287 -12.43 -3.20 14.37
CA GLY A 287 -13.01 -3.99 13.29
C GLY A 287 -12.80 -3.40 11.90
N ALA A 288 -11.67 -2.72 11.66
CA ALA A 288 -11.37 -2.12 10.37
C ALA A 288 -11.25 -3.11 9.20
N PHE A 289 -11.04 -4.41 9.46
CA PHE A 289 -10.78 -5.43 8.45
C PHE A 289 -11.72 -6.63 8.56
N PRO A 290 -12.10 -7.27 7.44
CA PRO A 290 -12.82 -8.54 7.47
C PRO A 290 -12.00 -9.66 8.13
N GLY A 291 -12.65 -10.52 8.91
CA GLY A 291 -11.99 -11.62 9.62
C GLY A 291 -11.43 -12.73 8.71
N ASP A 292 -11.92 -12.86 7.47
CA ASP A 292 -11.48 -13.86 6.48
C ASP A 292 -10.55 -13.28 5.40
N LEU A 293 -9.98 -12.09 5.63
CA LEU A 293 -9.20 -11.35 4.63
C LEU A 293 -7.88 -12.07 4.27
N LEU A 294 -7.12 -12.49 5.28
CA LEU A 294 -5.80 -13.10 5.13
C LEU A 294 -5.90 -14.63 5.08
N GLY A 295 -4.92 -15.26 4.41
CA GLY A 295 -4.69 -16.71 4.48
C GLY A 295 -4.28 -17.19 5.89
N LYS A 296 -4.06 -18.51 6.03
CA LYS A 296 -3.70 -19.23 7.26
C LYS A 296 -3.12 -18.30 8.35
N ALA A 297 -3.91 -18.03 9.39
CA ALA A 297 -3.43 -17.39 10.62
C ALA A 297 -2.56 -18.36 11.42
#